data_AF-A0A9J6EJH0-F1
#
_entry.id   AF-A0A9J6EJH0-F1
#
_cell.length_a   1.000
_cell.length_b   1.000
_cell.length_c   1.000
_cell.angle_alpha   90.00
_cell.angle_beta   90.00
_cell.angle_gamma   90.00
#
_symmetry.space_group_name_H-M   'P 1'
#
loop_
_entity.id
_entity.type
_entity.pdbx_description
1 polymer ?
#
loop_
_entity_poly.entity_id
_entity_poly.type
_entity_poly.pdbx_seq_one_letter_code
_entity_poly.pdbx_strand_id
1 'polypeptide(L)'
;MDAHNYVTSGWVQQPRVRDLGDGRRVVVGNVRHSQAVSDKPLEAWVLTKEDGEILNAHCICKAGLGEACSHIAALLFYVEVVVRKRDGKVCTDEENAWLPPYVRHLEGKRCSDVSFASARAKKVCMDASKSSHVYRRQRKVVEKTTDAEWSSFLAACHRSGSRPVLLSVHSTYAADFVPVAMRFPQAILTNLSKNEAPRTDAALREHCAEVMRTLSIEPQVTTLVEAETREQAKSTKWFAFRAGRITASNAKAVCRTSIPSPSISLLKKVCYPQETQFWSPQTAWGKDHEEIARKAYASASASIHLNFKCDVSGLQISQEQPFLAATPDGLVSCTRCGDGVLEIKCPYNGRDGTVRELATSPSSCIILQRGELRLRTDHAYYYQVQLQMLLCKKNYCDVVVWTTKDFVTLRVYKEPNMCKSMAERCQVYFERVVLPELCFNYWTNKASVDASEEEVQDTATSSDLLYCMCHKPESGKMIRCDSGSCKFKWFHFECVNLQRAPRAKKWYCVECKKLLNKV
;
A
#
# COMPACT_ATOMS: atom_id res chain seq x y z
N MET A 1 16.22 25.45 18.00
CA MET A 1 15.14 25.09 17.07
C MET A 1 13.84 25.66 17.63
N ASP A 2 13.01 26.28 16.79
CA ASP A 2 11.82 27.00 17.28
C ASP A 2 10.89 26.10 18.09
N ALA A 3 10.70 24.85 17.68
CA ALA A 3 9.89 23.84 18.36
C ALA A 3 10.19 23.70 19.87
N HIS A 4 11.45 23.76 20.29
CA HIS A 4 11.84 23.71 21.70
C HIS A 4 11.34 24.95 22.47
N ASN A 5 11.31 26.12 21.82
CA ASN A 5 10.79 27.35 22.42
C ASN A 5 9.27 27.28 22.64
N TYR A 6 8.51 26.57 21.81
CA TYR A 6 7.07 26.35 22.04
C TYR A 6 6.85 25.56 23.34
N VAL A 7 7.67 24.54 23.59
CA VAL A 7 7.57 23.73 24.82
C VAL A 7 7.96 24.53 26.06
N THR A 8 9.09 25.25 26.02
CA THR A 8 9.55 26.05 27.16
C THR A 8 8.69 27.30 27.43
N SER A 9 7.91 27.74 26.44
CA SER A 9 6.96 28.85 26.59
C SER A 9 5.55 28.39 27.01
N GLY A 10 5.34 27.08 27.23
CA GLY A 10 4.03 26.54 27.63
C GLY A 10 2.97 26.62 26.51
N TRP A 11 3.39 26.51 25.25
CA TRP A 11 2.50 26.66 24.09
C TRP A 11 1.90 25.36 23.58
N VAL A 12 2.34 24.22 24.11
CA VAL A 12 1.71 22.91 23.90
C VAL A 12 0.63 22.71 24.97
N GLN A 13 -0.60 22.48 24.53
CA GLN A 13 -1.80 22.45 25.36
C GLN A 13 -2.52 21.12 25.20
N GLN A 14 -3.11 20.64 26.31
CA GLN A 14 -3.97 19.46 26.35
C GLN A 14 -3.41 18.25 25.56
N PRO A 15 -2.17 17.82 25.83
CA PRO A 15 -1.64 16.61 25.24
C PRO A 15 -2.48 15.43 25.71
N ARG A 16 -2.93 14.61 24.76
CA ARG A 16 -3.75 13.43 25.01
C ARG A 16 -3.12 12.27 24.26
N VAL A 17 -3.12 11.10 24.89
CA VAL A 17 -2.71 9.86 24.25
C VAL A 17 -3.90 8.93 24.12
N ARG A 18 -4.02 8.28 22.97
CA ARG A 18 -4.98 7.22 22.73
C ARG A 18 -4.23 5.99 22.25
N ASP A 19 -4.37 4.90 22.98
CA ASP A 19 -3.90 3.60 22.52
C ASP A 19 -4.89 3.06 21.47
N LEU A 20 -4.36 2.59 20.34
CA LEU A 20 -5.17 2.02 19.26
C LEU A 20 -5.28 0.49 19.37
N GLY A 21 -4.50 -0.15 20.24
CA GLY A 21 -4.29 -1.60 20.26
C GLY A 21 -3.47 -2.06 19.05
N ASP A 22 -2.61 -3.07 19.22
CA ASP A 22 -1.55 -3.53 18.28
C ASP A 22 -0.16 -2.89 18.40
N GLY A 23 0.07 -2.16 19.50
CA GLY A 23 1.35 -1.48 19.75
C GLY A 23 1.46 -0.10 19.10
N ARG A 24 0.37 0.43 18.54
CA ARG A 24 0.29 1.82 18.03
C ARG A 24 -0.43 2.75 19.01
N ARG A 25 0.10 3.95 19.15
CA ARG A 25 -0.43 5.05 19.99
C ARG A 25 -0.54 6.33 19.17
N VAL A 26 -1.62 7.07 19.40
CA VAL A 26 -1.78 8.42 18.85
C VAL A 26 -1.63 9.43 19.97
N VAL A 27 -0.71 10.37 19.78
CA VAL A 27 -0.54 11.53 20.66
C VAL A 27 -1.11 12.75 19.94
N VAL A 28 -2.04 13.46 20.57
CA VAL A 28 -2.66 14.68 20.05
C VAL A 28 -2.35 15.83 20.99
N GLY A 29 -2.02 17.01 20.48
CA GLY A 29 -1.83 18.21 21.28
C GLY A 29 -2.12 19.49 20.49
N ASN A 30 -2.59 20.50 21.21
CA ASN A 30 -2.91 21.81 20.67
C ASN A 30 -1.71 22.75 20.82
N VAL A 31 -1.16 23.28 19.73
CA VAL A 31 0.04 24.13 19.74
C VAL A 31 -0.28 25.54 19.25
N ARG A 32 0.03 26.57 20.04
CA ARG A 32 -0.21 27.97 19.64
C ARG A 32 0.66 28.40 18.46
N HIS A 33 0.19 29.40 17.73
CA HIS A 33 0.98 30.11 16.72
C HIS A 33 2.04 31.02 17.37
N SER A 34 3.22 31.13 16.75
CA SER A 34 4.27 32.05 17.22
C SER A 34 3.98 33.52 16.96
N GLN A 35 3.28 33.83 15.87
CA GLN A 35 3.01 35.21 15.43
C GLN A 35 1.57 35.67 15.69
N ALA A 36 0.68 34.75 16.06
CA ALA A 36 -0.74 35.01 16.27
C ALA A 36 -1.22 34.30 17.55
N VAL A 37 -0.66 34.72 18.69
CA VAL A 37 -0.87 34.04 19.99
C VAL A 37 -2.35 34.02 20.38
N SER A 38 -3.16 34.98 19.92
CA SER A 38 -4.62 35.06 20.15
C SER A 38 -5.44 34.06 19.33
N ASP A 39 -4.89 33.54 18.24
CA ASP A 39 -5.63 32.63 17.36
C ASP A 39 -5.84 31.27 18.00
N LYS A 40 -6.84 30.53 17.48
CA LYS A 40 -7.12 29.17 17.91
C LYS A 40 -5.85 28.31 17.75
N PRO A 41 -5.39 27.61 18.81
CA PRO A 41 -4.26 26.71 18.71
C PRO A 41 -4.45 25.67 17.59
N LEU A 42 -3.34 25.30 16.96
CA LEU A 42 -3.32 24.32 15.90
C LEU A 42 -3.29 22.92 16.51
N GLU A 43 -4.20 22.05 16.07
CA GLU A 43 -4.18 20.65 16.46
C GLU A 43 -3.10 19.92 15.68
N ALA A 44 -2.13 19.38 16.41
CA ALA A 44 -1.09 18.49 15.89
C ALA A 44 -1.29 17.10 16.48
N TRP A 45 -1.08 16.07 15.67
CA TRP A 45 -1.09 14.69 16.13
C TRP A 45 0.07 13.89 15.56
N VAL A 46 0.47 12.86 16.29
CA VAL A 46 1.57 11.95 15.98
C VAL A 46 1.08 10.53 16.23
N LEU A 47 1.23 9.66 15.23
CA LEU A 47 1.03 8.22 15.34
C LEU A 47 2.40 7.56 15.54
N THR A 48 2.56 6.81 16.62
CA THR A 48 3.82 6.18 17.00
C THR A 48 3.63 4.73 17.45
N LYS A 49 4.66 3.90 17.32
CA LYS A 49 4.73 2.55 17.88
C LYS A 49 5.24 2.58 19.33
N GLU A 50 5.15 1.44 20.03
CA GLU A 50 5.66 1.33 21.41
C GLU A 50 7.17 1.55 21.54
N ASP A 51 7.94 1.24 20.51
CA ASP A 51 9.39 1.43 20.44
C ASP A 51 9.79 2.90 20.12
N GLY A 52 8.81 3.79 19.92
CA GLY A 52 9.02 5.19 19.60
C GLY A 52 9.16 5.50 18.11
N GLU A 53 9.02 4.52 17.22
CA GLU A 53 8.96 4.78 15.77
C GLU A 53 7.75 5.67 15.44
N ILE A 54 7.96 6.72 14.65
CA ILE A 54 6.89 7.60 14.19
C ILE A 54 6.37 7.07 12.85
N LEU A 55 5.12 6.63 12.82
CA LEU A 55 4.46 6.11 11.62
C LEU A 55 3.93 7.23 10.73
N ASN A 56 3.34 8.25 11.33
CA ASN A 56 2.79 9.41 10.64
C ASN A 56 2.60 10.58 11.62
N ALA A 57 2.57 11.82 11.14
CA ALA A 57 2.20 12.98 11.94
C ALA A 57 1.53 14.04 11.06
N HIS A 58 0.61 14.82 11.63
CA HIS A 58 -0.04 15.89 10.91
C HIS A 58 -0.33 17.08 11.81
N CYS A 59 -0.45 18.26 11.21
CA CYS A 59 -0.88 19.47 11.87
C CYS A 59 -1.71 20.30 10.90
N ILE A 60 -2.75 20.95 11.40
CA ILE A 60 -3.63 21.80 10.59
C ILE A 60 -3.00 23.13 10.14
N CYS A 61 -1.69 23.33 10.32
CA CYS A 61 -0.99 24.52 9.85
C CYS A 61 -0.62 24.42 8.36
N LYS A 62 -0.30 25.55 7.73
CA LYS A 62 0.11 25.58 6.31
C LYS A 62 1.26 24.61 5.96
N ALA A 63 2.26 24.48 6.84
CA ALA A 63 3.38 23.56 6.67
C ALA A 63 3.07 22.10 7.08
N GLY A 64 1.90 21.83 7.68
CA GLY A 64 1.56 20.51 8.24
C GLY A 64 1.10 19.50 7.19
N LEU A 65 0.83 19.94 5.96
CA LEU A 65 0.68 19.07 4.79
C LEU A 65 1.95 18.29 4.47
N GLY A 66 3.12 18.81 4.86
CA GLY A 66 4.40 18.11 4.74
C GLY A 66 4.76 17.24 5.94
N GLU A 67 3.84 17.03 6.89
CA GLU A 67 4.01 16.17 8.08
C GLU A 67 5.20 16.53 9.01
N ALA A 68 5.88 17.67 8.76
CA ALA A 68 7.15 18.03 9.41
C ALA A 68 7.20 19.52 9.81
N CYS A 69 6.18 20.01 10.52
CA CYS A 69 6.15 21.40 10.99
C CYS A 69 6.69 21.56 12.43
N SER A 70 7.00 22.81 12.81
CA SER A 70 7.46 23.15 14.17
C SER A 70 6.47 22.77 15.28
N HIS A 71 5.17 22.72 14.99
CA HIS A 71 4.14 22.30 15.94
C HIS A 71 4.19 20.80 16.22
N ILE A 72 4.43 19.98 15.19
CA ILE A 72 4.62 18.53 15.34
C ILE A 72 5.89 18.27 16.17
N ALA A 73 6.99 18.95 15.84
CA ALA A 73 8.22 18.85 16.60
C ALA A 73 8.04 19.32 18.06
N ALA A 74 7.24 20.36 18.32
CA ALA A 74 6.95 20.82 19.67
C ALA A 74 6.17 19.76 20.48
N LEU A 75 5.21 19.07 19.86
CA LEU A 75 4.50 17.96 20.49
C LEU A 75 5.44 16.79 20.82
N LEU A 76 6.37 16.46 19.92
CA LEU A 76 7.38 15.42 20.17
C LEU A 76 8.34 15.80 21.31
N PHE A 77 8.84 17.05 21.34
CA PHE A 77 9.65 17.53 22.45
C PHE A 77 8.88 17.51 23.77
N TYR A 78 7.58 17.80 23.75
CA TYR A 78 6.75 17.70 24.95
C TYR A 78 6.70 16.25 25.46
N VAL A 79 6.45 15.27 24.57
CA VAL A 79 6.46 13.85 24.94
C VAL A 79 7.81 13.43 25.52
N GLU A 80 8.90 13.83 24.88
CA GLU A 80 10.25 13.51 25.34
C GLU A 80 10.53 14.07 26.75
N VAL A 81 10.15 15.32 27.01
CA VAL A 81 10.32 15.94 28.33
C VAL A 81 9.47 15.22 29.38
N VAL A 82 8.24 14.82 29.04
CA VAL A 82 7.38 14.04 29.95
C VAL A 82 8.00 12.68 30.25
N VAL A 83 8.54 11.98 29.24
CA VAL A 83 9.20 10.68 29.42
C VAL A 83 10.44 10.83 30.29
N ARG A 84 11.29 11.84 30.05
CA ARG A 84 12.46 12.12 30.90
C ARG A 84 12.10 12.44 32.35
N LYS A 85 10.98 13.13 32.56
CA LYS A 85 10.46 13.41 33.90
C LYS A 85 9.77 12.20 34.55
N ARG A 86 9.34 11.20 33.78
CA ARG A 86 8.70 9.98 34.28
C ARG A 86 9.65 9.13 35.13
N ASP A 87 10.94 9.12 34.79
CA ASP A 87 12.00 8.40 35.51
C ASP A 87 12.73 9.29 36.54
N GLY A 88 12.28 10.54 36.72
CA GLY A 88 12.78 11.45 37.75
C GLY A 88 12.14 11.15 39.11
N LYS A 89 12.93 11.24 40.20
CA LYS A 89 12.45 11.06 41.58
C LYS A 89 11.22 11.94 41.87
N VAL A 90 10.28 11.39 42.64
CA VAL A 90 9.02 12.01 43.07
C VAL A 90 9.24 13.37 43.74
N CYS A 91 8.26 14.26 43.57
CA CYS A 91 8.26 15.70 43.84
C CYS A 91 8.43 16.14 45.31
N THR A 92 8.88 15.27 46.21
CA THR A 92 9.04 15.60 47.64
C THR A 92 10.47 15.98 48.05
N ASP A 93 11.48 15.81 47.18
CA ASP A 93 12.89 16.02 47.57
C ASP A 93 13.66 17.10 46.78
N GLU A 94 13.05 17.80 45.82
CA GLU A 94 13.65 18.98 45.17
C GLU A 94 12.63 20.09 44.90
N GLU A 95 13.09 21.35 44.86
CA GLU A 95 12.25 22.50 44.49
C GLU A 95 11.56 22.28 43.13
N ASN A 96 10.24 22.26 43.18
CA ASN A 96 9.32 21.89 42.10
C ASN A 96 9.55 22.65 40.78
N ALA A 97 10.14 22.00 39.78
CA ALA A 97 10.16 22.48 38.39
C ALA A 97 8.89 22.02 37.64
N TRP A 98 7.74 22.62 37.98
CA TRP A 98 6.51 22.47 37.21
C TRP A 98 6.77 22.82 35.74
N LEU A 99 6.17 22.06 34.80
CA LEU A 99 6.09 22.54 33.43
C LEU A 99 5.36 23.88 33.43
N PRO A 100 5.80 24.88 32.63
CA PRO A 100 5.13 26.18 32.60
C PRO A 100 3.62 25.99 32.36
N PRO A 101 2.74 26.63 33.16
CA PRO A 101 1.32 26.59 32.87
C PRO A 101 1.06 27.17 31.48
N TYR A 102 0.06 26.65 30.79
CA TYR A 102 -0.24 27.12 29.44
C TYR A 102 -0.68 28.59 29.48
N VAL A 103 -0.06 29.41 28.64
CA VAL A 103 -0.31 30.84 28.62
C VAL A 103 -1.61 31.11 27.86
N ARG A 104 -2.60 31.71 28.54
CA ARG A 104 -3.92 32.06 27.95
C ARG A 104 -3.91 33.42 27.24
N HIS A 105 -3.20 34.39 27.80
CA HIS A 105 -3.13 35.77 27.33
C HIS A 105 -1.69 36.29 27.52
N LEU A 106 -1.15 37.00 26.52
CA LEU A 106 0.16 37.63 26.60
C LEU A 106 -0.07 39.15 26.61
N GLU A 107 0.07 39.79 27.76
CA GLU A 107 -0.07 41.25 27.85
C GLU A 107 1.09 41.93 27.11
N GLY A 108 0.73 42.81 26.17
CA GLY A 108 1.71 43.61 25.45
C GLY A 108 2.48 44.51 26.40
N LYS A 109 3.81 44.40 26.42
CA LYS A 109 4.70 45.32 27.13
C LYS A 109 5.34 46.29 26.15
N ARG A 110 5.69 47.51 26.58
CA ARG A 110 6.54 48.38 25.77
C ARG A 110 7.85 47.66 25.47
N CYS A 111 8.41 47.85 24.28
CA CYS A 111 9.64 47.17 23.86
C CYS A 111 10.80 47.40 24.85
N SER A 112 10.85 48.59 25.49
CA SER A 112 11.78 48.92 26.58
C SER A 112 11.68 48.01 27.80
N ASP A 113 10.49 47.45 28.03
CA ASP A 113 10.14 46.69 29.24
C ASP A 113 10.18 45.18 28.96
N VAL A 114 10.51 44.78 27.72
CA VAL A 114 10.68 43.39 27.30
C VAL A 114 12.13 42.97 27.54
N SER A 115 12.34 42.12 28.55
CA SER A 115 13.64 41.48 28.74
C SER A 115 13.85 40.37 27.70
N PHE A 116 14.73 40.62 26.73
CA PHE A 116 15.24 39.62 25.77
C PHE A 116 16.29 38.68 26.37
N ALA A 117 16.61 38.79 27.66
CA ALA A 117 17.52 37.88 28.34
C ALA A 117 16.99 36.42 28.27
N SER A 118 17.91 35.48 28.05
CA SER A 118 17.59 34.04 28.00
C SER A 118 16.92 33.55 29.29
N ALA A 119 16.11 32.49 29.23
CA ALA A 119 15.43 31.92 30.40
C ALA A 119 16.39 31.63 31.58
N ARG A 120 17.63 31.22 31.28
CA ARG A 120 18.68 31.00 32.27
C ARG A 120 19.15 32.30 32.93
N ALA A 121 19.28 33.38 32.18
CA ALA A 121 19.65 34.69 32.71
C ALA A 121 18.52 35.31 33.55
N LYS A 122 17.25 35.08 33.15
CA LYS A 122 16.07 35.48 33.94
C LYS A 122 16.01 34.75 35.28
N LYS A 123 16.26 33.44 35.30
CA LYS A 123 16.35 32.64 36.54
C LYS A 123 17.46 33.15 37.46
N VAL A 124 18.67 33.39 36.93
CA VAL A 124 19.79 33.96 37.70
C VAL A 124 19.45 35.34 38.27
N CYS A 125 18.75 36.20 37.51
CA CYS A 125 18.28 37.50 37.99
C CYS A 125 17.20 37.41 39.08
N MET A 126 16.29 36.43 38.98
CA MET A 126 15.24 36.21 39.98
C MET A 126 15.81 35.65 41.29
N ASP A 127 16.77 34.72 41.19
CA ASP A 127 17.40 34.08 42.34
C ASP A 127 18.37 35.04 43.07
N ALA A 128 18.95 36.01 42.36
CA ALA A 128 19.89 36.98 42.91
C ALA A 128 19.21 38.29 43.34
N SER A 129 18.55 38.28 44.50
CA SER A 129 18.26 39.51 45.26
C SER A 129 19.54 40.07 45.90
N LYS A 130 20.46 40.59 45.07
CA LYS A 130 21.58 41.52 45.33
C LYS A 130 22.78 41.18 44.45
N SER A 131 23.36 42.23 43.87
CA SER A 131 24.65 42.31 43.19
C SER A 131 24.76 41.62 41.83
N SER A 132 24.81 42.47 40.81
CA SER A 132 25.16 42.19 39.43
C SER A 132 26.59 41.65 39.30
N HIS A 133 26.73 40.34 39.15
CA HIS A 133 27.72 39.80 38.23
C HIS A 133 26.97 39.09 37.12
N VAL A 134 26.86 39.77 35.97
CA VAL A 134 26.45 39.14 34.72
C VAL A 134 27.48 38.05 34.44
N TYR A 135 27.16 36.80 34.82
CA TYR A 135 27.90 35.62 34.41
C TYR A 135 27.77 35.53 32.89
N ARG A 136 28.68 36.20 32.17
CA ARG A 136 28.87 36.01 30.75
C ARG A 136 29.44 34.61 30.62
N ARG A 137 28.56 33.62 30.47
CA ARG A 137 28.95 32.24 30.18
C ARG A 137 29.89 32.34 28.97
N GLN A 138 31.18 32.12 29.18
CA GLN A 138 32.07 31.81 28.08
C GLN A 138 31.38 30.65 27.38
N ARG A 139 30.93 30.87 26.13
CA ARG A 139 30.47 29.75 25.30
C ARG A 139 31.62 28.76 25.36
N LYS A 140 31.36 27.54 25.84
CA LYS A 140 32.30 26.44 25.58
C LYS A 140 32.58 26.54 24.10
N VAL A 141 33.85 26.74 23.75
CA VAL A 141 34.29 26.69 22.37
C VAL A 141 34.02 25.24 21.96
N VAL A 142 32.86 25.02 21.36
CA VAL A 142 32.57 23.75 20.71
C VAL A 142 33.38 23.83 19.44
N GLU A 143 34.44 23.02 19.36
CA GLU A 143 35.19 22.87 18.13
C GLU A 143 34.20 22.50 17.01
N LYS A 144 34.33 23.17 15.87
CA LYS A 144 33.51 22.83 14.71
C LYS A 144 33.80 21.37 14.36
N THR A 145 32.74 20.59 14.24
CA THR A 145 32.82 19.24 13.68
C THR A 145 33.56 19.32 12.36
N THR A 146 34.62 18.52 12.24
CA THR A 146 35.37 18.45 10.99
C THR A 146 34.52 17.78 9.91
N ASP A 147 34.81 18.06 8.64
CA ASP A 147 34.12 17.40 7.51
C ASP A 147 34.30 15.88 7.55
N ALA A 148 35.43 15.40 8.09
CA ALA A 148 35.72 13.97 8.26
C ALA A 148 34.83 13.33 9.35
N GLU A 149 34.68 13.97 10.50
CA GLU A 149 33.77 13.50 11.57
C GLU A 149 32.31 13.53 11.12
N TRP A 150 31.91 14.59 10.39
CA TRP A 150 30.56 14.70 9.84
C TRP A 150 30.30 13.60 8.80
N SER A 151 31.25 13.36 7.89
CA SER A 151 31.15 12.27 6.92
C SER A 151 31.09 10.89 7.58
N SER A 152 31.87 10.67 8.64
CA SER A 152 31.85 9.43 9.42
C SER A 152 30.50 9.21 10.11
N PHE A 153 29.93 10.27 10.68
CA PHE A 153 28.59 10.25 11.27
C PHE A 153 27.51 9.92 10.24
N LEU A 154 27.51 10.57 9.07
CA LEU A 154 26.56 10.28 7.99
C LEU A 154 26.70 8.84 7.47
N ALA A 155 27.93 8.34 7.34
CA ALA A 155 28.19 6.97 6.94
C ALA A 155 27.72 5.97 8.00
N ALA A 156 27.84 6.28 9.29
CA ALA A 156 27.28 5.49 10.37
C ALA A 156 25.74 5.50 10.35
N CYS A 157 25.12 6.65 10.10
CA CYS A 157 23.68 6.77 9.88
C CYS A 157 23.22 5.91 8.71
N HIS A 158 23.93 5.92 7.58
CA HIS A 158 23.62 5.10 6.41
C HIS A 158 23.73 3.60 6.70
N ARG A 159 24.76 3.17 7.45
CA ARG A 159 24.95 1.77 7.85
C ARG A 159 23.98 1.26 8.92
N SER A 160 23.21 2.15 9.55
CA SER A 160 22.27 1.76 10.63
C SER A 160 21.09 0.90 10.17
N GLY A 161 20.87 0.77 8.86
CA GLY A 161 19.74 0.03 8.28
C GLY A 161 18.39 0.76 8.36
N SER A 162 18.30 1.83 9.16
CA SER A 162 17.20 2.80 9.11
C SER A 162 17.36 3.72 7.89
N ARG A 163 16.29 4.39 7.44
CA ARG A 163 16.34 5.41 6.35
C ARG A 163 16.30 6.82 6.97
N PRO A 164 17.41 7.37 7.47
CA PRO A 164 17.39 8.62 8.24
C PRO A 164 17.13 9.78 7.28
N VAL A 165 16.12 10.60 7.57
CA VAL A 165 15.69 11.72 6.70
C VAL A 165 16.83 12.69 6.39
N LEU A 166 17.75 12.91 7.34
CA LEU A 166 19.00 13.66 7.15
C LEU A 166 19.75 13.28 5.85
N LEU A 167 19.76 11.99 5.50
CA LEU A 167 20.48 11.52 4.32
C LEU A 167 19.76 11.87 3.01
N SER A 168 18.47 12.19 3.02
CA SER A 168 17.70 12.54 1.81
C SER A 168 18.09 13.89 1.22
N VAL A 169 18.66 14.78 2.04
CA VAL A 169 19.12 16.12 1.62
C VAL A 169 20.64 16.19 1.41
N HIS A 170 21.37 15.13 1.76
CA HIS A 170 22.81 15.08 1.57
C HIS A 170 23.16 14.45 0.21
N SER A 171 23.85 15.19 -0.66
CA SER A 171 24.09 14.80 -2.06
C SER A 171 24.67 13.39 -2.25
N THR A 172 25.52 12.92 -1.33
CA THR A 172 26.10 11.57 -1.35
C THR A 172 25.07 10.45 -1.20
N TYR A 173 23.97 10.68 -0.45
CA TYR A 173 23.01 9.64 -0.08
C TYR A 173 21.60 9.90 -0.62
N ALA A 174 21.31 11.12 -1.05
CA ALA A 174 19.99 11.56 -1.50
C ALA A 174 19.39 10.68 -2.61
N ALA A 175 20.24 10.12 -3.48
CA ALA A 175 19.83 9.22 -4.55
C ALA A 175 19.09 7.97 -4.05
N ASP A 176 19.41 7.46 -2.85
CA ASP A 176 18.74 6.29 -2.25
C ASP A 176 17.32 6.61 -1.77
N PHE A 177 17.01 7.90 -1.60
CA PHE A 177 15.72 8.39 -1.15
C PHE A 177 14.76 8.73 -2.28
N VAL A 178 15.24 8.76 -3.53
CA VAL A 178 14.38 8.92 -4.70
C VAL A 178 13.63 7.60 -4.94
N PRO A 179 12.29 7.57 -4.89
CA PRO A 179 11.49 6.38 -5.20
C PRO A 179 11.91 5.69 -6.49
N VAL A 180 11.97 4.35 -6.47
CA VAL A 180 12.38 3.52 -7.61
C VAL A 180 11.53 3.84 -8.85
N ALA A 181 10.23 4.07 -8.70
CA ALA A 181 9.34 4.43 -9.81
C ALA A 181 9.71 5.78 -10.47
N MET A 182 10.29 6.73 -9.72
CA MET A 182 10.78 8.00 -10.26
C MET A 182 12.19 7.89 -10.84
N ARG A 183 13.04 7.05 -10.25
CA ARG A 183 14.38 6.76 -10.78
C ARG A 183 14.33 5.99 -12.10
N PHE A 184 13.36 5.10 -12.23
CA PHE A 184 13.23 4.17 -13.36
C PHE A 184 11.81 4.17 -13.93
N PRO A 185 11.35 5.30 -14.51
CA PRO A 185 10.02 5.42 -15.08
C PRO A 185 9.76 4.41 -16.22
N GLN A 186 10.81 3.96 -16.92
CA GLN A 186 10.75 2.93 -17.96
C GLN A 186 10.37 1.54 -17.42
N ALA A 187 10.56 1.29 -16.13
CA ALA A 187 10.14 0.04 -15.49
C ALA A 187 8.62 -0.01 -15.22
N ILE A 188 7.91 1.11 -15.37
CA ILE A 188 6.47 1.21 -15.17
C ILE A 188 5.78 1.10 -16.54
N LEU A 189 5.18 -0.06 -16.82
CA LEU A 189 4.60 -0.33 -18.15
C LEU A 189 3.35 0.52 -18.46
N THR A 190 2.68 1.07 -17.45
CA THR A 190 1.56 1.99 -17.66
C THR A 190 1.99 3.32 -18.27
N ASN A 191 3.29 3.65 -18.24
CA ASN A 191 3.83 4.85 -18.90
C ASN A 191 3.93 4.69 -20.43
N LEU A 192 3.63 3.50 -20.98
CA LEU A 192 3.60 3.28 -22.43
C LEU A 192 2.39 3.91 -23.12
N SER A 193 1.41 4.41 -22.36
CA SER A 193 0.19 5.02 -22.89
C SER A 193 0.47 6.17 -23.84
N LYS A 194 -0.25 6.19 -24.96
CA LYS A 194 -0.22 7.25 -25.97
C LYS A 194 -1.62 7.81 -26.18
N ASN A 195 -1.69 9.07 -26.59
CA ASN A 195 -2.95 9.78 -26.76
C ASN A 195 -3.70 9.36 -28.04
N GLU A 196 -2.98 8.99 -29.10
CA GLU A 196 -3.59 8.69 -30.41
C GLU A 196 -3.32 7.25 -30.83
N ALA A 197 -4.39 6.49 -31.06
CA ALA A 197 -4.32 5.14 -31.59
C ALA A 197 -3.95 5.14 -33.08
N PRO A 198 -3.13 4.18 -33.55
CA PRO A 198 -2.86 4.01 -34.98
C PRO A 198 -4.16 3.75 -35.76
N ARG A 199 -4.26 4.29 -36.97
CA ARG A 199 -5.48 4.19 -37.81
C ARG A 199 -5.75 2.79 -38.35
N THR A 200 -4.76 1.88 -38.31
CA THR A 200 -4.89 0.53 -38.84
C THR A 200 -4.35 -0.50 -37.86
N ASP A 201 -4.94 -1.70 -37.87
CA ASP A 201 -4.47 -2.84 -37.07
C ASP A 201 -3.02 -3.22 -37.38
N ALA A 202 -2.57 -3.04 -38.63
CA ALA A 202 -1.20 -3.31 -39.04
C ALA A 202 -0.21 -2.37 -38.32
N ALA A 203 -0.50 -1.06 -38.31
CA ALA A 203 0.33 -0.07 -37.62
C ALA A 203 0.32 -0.26 -36.10
N LEU A 204 -0.82 -0.67 -35.52
CA LEU A 204 -0.91 -1.05 -34.11
C LEU A 204 0.03 -2.21 -33.78
N ARG A 205 0.02 -3.27 -34.59
CA ARG A 205 0.86 -4.46 -34.39
C ARG A 205 2.33 -4.14 -34.55
N GLU A 206 2.70 -3.35 -35.56
CA GLU A 206 4.08 -2.90 -35.77
C GLU A 206 4.58 -2.09 -34.58
N HIS A 207 3.75 -1.17 -34.06
CA HIS A 207 4.11 -0.41 -32.86
C HIS A 207 4.30 -1.30 -31.63
N CYS A 208 3.41 -2.26 -31.40
CA CYS A 208 3.55 -3.20 -30.27
C CYS A 208 4.80 -4.07 -30.42
N ALA A 209 5.16 -4.48 -31.65
CA ALA A 209 6.38 -5.23 -31.91
C ALA A 209 7.65 -4.40 -31.63
N GLU A 210 7.66 -3.11 -31.98
CA GLU A 210 8.75 -2.18 -31.64
C GLU A 210 8.93 -2.05 -30.11
N VAL A 211 7.82 -1.83 -29.38
CA VAL A 211 7.84 -1.76 -27.92
C VAL A 211 8.37 -3.07 -27.33
N MET A 212 7.91 -4.21 -27.84
CA MET A 212 8.38 -5.52 -27.38
C MET A 212 9.89 -5.71 -27.58
N ARG A 213 10.45 -5.24 -28.71
CA ARG A 213 11.89 -5.36 -29.01
C ARG A 213 12.75 -4.47 -28.12
N THR A 214 12.23 -3.33 -27.69
CA THR A 214 12.93 -2.34 -26.86
C THR A 214 12.71 -2.55 -25.36
N LEU A 215 11.72 -3.38 -25.00
CA LEU A 215 11.39 -3.69 -23.62
C LEU A 215 12.55 -4.42 -22.93
N SER A 216 13.22 -3.70 -22.04
CA SER A 216 14.31 -4.23 -21.22
C SER A 216 14.21 -3.69 -19.80
N ILE A 217 14.81 -4.40 -18.85
CA ILE A 217 14.87 -3.97 -17.46
C ILE A 217 16.25 -4.27 -16.90
N GLU A 218 16.85 -3.29 -16.22
CA GLU A 218 18.18 -3.46 -15.63
C GLU A 218 18.14 -4.41 -14.43
N PRO A 219 19.17 -5.26 -14.23
CA PRO A 219 19.22 -6.18 -13.08
C PRO A 219 19.08 -5.49 -11.72
N GLN A 220 19.68 -4.31 -11.57
CA GLN A 220 19.59 -3.52 -10.34
C GLN A 220 18.14 -3.11 -10.05
N VAL A 221 17.38 -2.73 -11.09
CA VAL A 221 15.96 -2.33 -10.94
C VAL A 221 15.13 -3.49 -10.42
N THR A 222 15.33 -4.70 -10.96
CA THR A 222 14.60 -5.90 -10.49
C THR A 222 14.83 -6.17 -9.00
N THR A 223 16.07 -5.98 -8.53
CA THR A 223 16.44 -6.17 -7.11
C THR A 223 15.82 -5.09 -6.21
N LEU A 224 15.85 -3.84 -6.65
CA LEU A 224 15.24 -2.72 -5.90
C LEU A 224 13.71 -2.84 -5.83
N VAL A 225 13.07 -3.23 -6.95
CA VAL A 225 11.62 -3.45 -6.99
C VAL A 225 11.22 -4.58 -6.04
N GLU A 226 11.92 -5.70 -6.04
CA GLU A 226 11.67 -6.79 -5.09
C GLU A 226 11.73 -6.25 -3.65
N ALA A 227 12.82 -5.60 -3.27
CA ALA A 227 13.03 -5.10 -1.91
C ALA A 227 11.95 -4.09 -1.47
N GLU A 228 11.57 -3.15 -2.34
CA GLU A 228 10.55 -2.13 -2.02
C GLU A 228 9.10 -2.68 -2.00
N THR A 229 8.89 -3.89 -2.49
CA THR A 229 7.55 -4.46 -2.67
C THR A 229 7.30 -5.72 -1.83
N ARG A 230 8.15 -6.01 -0.84
CA ARG A 230 7.99 -7.13 0.12
C ARG A 230 6.74 -7.04 1.00
N GLU A 231 6.15 -5.86 1.14
CA GLU A 231 4.84 -5.68 1.79
C GLU A 231 3.66 -6.07 0.88
N GLN A 232 3.94 -6.42 -0.37
CA GLN A 232 3.00 -6.96 -1.35
C GLN A 232 1.71 -6.14 -1.46
N ALA A 233 0.55 -6.74 -1.17
CA ALA A 233 -0.76 -6.12 -1.29
C ALA A 233 -0.97 -4.90 -0.38
N LYS A 234 -0.09 -4.65 0.61
CA LYS A 234 -0.12 -3.43 1.44
C LYS A 234 0.63 -2.25 0.78
N SER A 235 1.42 -2.51 -0.27
CA SER A 235 2.23 -1.51 -0.96
C SER A 235 1.57 -1.07 -2.28
N THR A 236 1.30 0.22 -2.43
CA THR A 236 0.84 0.80 -3.72
C THR A 236 1.89 0.63 -4.82
N LYS A 237 3.18 0.65 -4.46
CA LYS A 237 4.29 0.39 -5.39
C LYS A 237 4.21 -1.00 -5.99
N TRP A 238 3.83 -2.01 -5.19
CA TRP A 238 3.67 -3.38 -5.67
C TRP A 238 2.61 -3.45 -6.77
N PHE A 239 1.50 -2.72 -6.64
CA PHE A 239 0.50 -2.62 -7.73
C PHE A 239 1.04 -1.89 -8.96
N ALA A 240 1.75 -0.77 -8.77
CA ALA A 240 2.32 0.00 -9.88
C ALA A 240 3.32 -0.82 -10.71
N PHE A 241 4.22 -1.57 -10.06
CA PHE A 241 5.15 -2.45 -10.78
C PHE A 241 4.49 -3.70 -11.36
N ARG A 242 3.32 -4.12 -10.86
CA ARG A 242 2.54 -5.23 -11.45
C ARG A 242 1.70 -4.82 -12.64
N ALA A 243 1.29 -3.56 -12.72
CA ALA A 243 0.42 -3.06 -13.77
C ALA A 243 1.05 -3.29 -15.15
N GLY A 244 0.30 -3.96 -16.02
CA GLY A 244 0.75 -4.34 -17.35
C GLY A 244 1.61 -5.60 -17.40
N ARG A 245 1.97 -6.21 -16.26
CA ARG A 245 2.75 -7.46 -16.22
C ARG A 245 1.83 -8.66 -16.00
N ILE A 246 2.08 -9.73 -16.76
CA ILE A 246 1.42 -11.02 -16.53
C ILE A 246 2.03 -11.64 -15.28
N THR A 247 1.19 -11.76 -14.25
CA THR A 247 1.61 -12.29 -12.95
C THR A 247 1.29 -13.78 -12.82
N ALA A 248 2.08 -14.49 -12.00
CA ALA A 248 1.92 -15.95 -11.79
C ALA A 248 0.49 -16.40 -11.47
N SER A 249 -0.25 -15.63 -10.65
CA SER A 249 -1.65 -15.93 -10.31
C SER A 249 -2.60 -15.90 -11.51
N ASN A 250 -2.25 -15.19 -12.58
CA ASN A 250 -3.05 -15.07 -13.80
C ASN A 250 -2.56 -16.00 -14.93
N ALA A 251 -1.46 -16.73 -14.74
CA ALA A 251 -0.80 -17.49 -15.80
C ALA A 251 -1.74 -18.51 -16.47
N LYS A 252 -2.46 -19.33 -15.70
CA LYS A 252 -3.43 -20.28 -16.26
C LYS A 252 -4.52 -19.60 -17.09
N ALA A 253 -5.05 -18.47 -16.60
CA ALA A 253 -6.12 -17.75 -17.29
C ALA A 253 -5.62 -17.18 -18.62
N VAL A 254 -4.40 -16.62 -18.63
CA VAL A 254 -3.72 -16.15 -19.84
C VAL A 254 -3.45 -17.29 -20.83
N CYS A 255 -3.05 -18.47 -20.34
CA CYS A 255 -2.83 -19.62 -21.21
C CYS A 255 -4.10 -20.13 -21.90
N ARG A 256 -5.28 -19.89 -21.32
CA ARG A 256 -6.57 -20.43 -21.80
C ARG A 256 -7.45 -19.40 -22.50
N THR A 257 -7.27 -18.10 -22.26
CA THR A 257 -8.09 -17.06 -22.89
C THR A 257 -7.86 -17.02 -24.40
N SER A 258 -8.90 -16.67 -25.14
CA SER A 258 -8.79 -16.34 -26.56
C SER A 258 -7.92 -15.08 -26.75
N ILE A 259 -7.14 -15.03 -27.82
CA ILE A 259 -6.37 -13.85 -28.22
C ILE A 259 -7.21 -12.91 -29.09
N PRO A 260 -7.95 -13.39 -30.12
CA PRO A 260 -8.79 -12.50 -30.94
C PRO A 260 -9.98 -11.89 -30.18
N SER A 261 -10.45 -12.57 -29.14
CA SER A 261 -11.54 -12.10 -28.26
C SER A 261 -11.15 -12.34 -26.80
N PRO A 262 -10.28 -11.49 -26.23
CA PRO A 262 -9.74 -11.68 -24.90
C PRO A 262 -10.77 -11.35 -23.83
N SER A 263 -10.67 -12.03 -22.69
CA SER A 263 -11.47 -11.69 -21.51
C SER A 263 -11.08 -10.30 -21.00
N ILE A 264 -11.99 -9.33 -21.13
CA ILE A 264 -11.80 -7.96 -20.65
C ILE A 264 -11.57 -7.92 -19.14
N SER A 265 -12.21 -8.81 -18.37
CA SER A 265 -11.99 -8.88 -16.92
C SER A 265 -10.60 -9.37 -16.56
N LEU A 266 -10.04 -10.34 -17.30
CA LEU A 266 -8.64 -10.76 -17.15
C LEU A 266 -7.68 -9.65 -17.57
N LEU A 267 -7.94 -8.98 -18.68
CA LEU A 267 -7.13 -7.88 -19.17
C LEU A 267 -7.05 -6.75 -18.13
N LYS A 268 -8.19 -6.33 -17.57
CA LYS A 268 -8.22 -5.32 -16.50
C LYS A 268 -7.45 -5.77 -15.25
N LYS A 269 -7.49 -7.06 -14.89
CA LYS A 269 -6.67 -7.59 -13.77
C LYS A 269 -5.17 -7.52 -14.04
N VAL A 270 -4.74 -7.57 -15.29
CA VAL A 270 -3.33 -7.47 -15.70
C VAL A 270 -2.90 -6.00 -15.82
N CYS A 271 -3.66 -5.17 -16.52
CA CYS A 271 -3.31 -3.76 -16.76
C CYS A 271 -3.60 -2.84 -15.57
N TYR A 272 -4.68 -3.09 -14.81
CA TYR A 272 -5.17 -2.21 -13.75
C TYR A 272 -5.41 -2.98 -12.44
N PRO A 273 -4.36 -3.60 -11.86
CA PRO A 273 -4.50 -4.48 -10.69
C PRO A 273 -5.00 -3.76 -9.43
N GLN A 274 -4.78 -2.45 -9.31
CA GLN A 274 -5.27 -1.64 -8.19
C GLN A 274 -6.78 -1.38 -8.27
N GLU A 275 -7.32 -1.18 -9.47
CA GLU A 275 -8.74 -0.90 -9.69
C GLU A 275 -9.60 -2.17 -9.67
N THR A 276 -8.97 -3.32 -9.91
CA THR A 276 -9.64 -4.64 -9.96
C THR A 276 -9.57 -5.41 -8.66
N GLN A 277 -9.19 -4.75 -7.56
CA GLN A 277 -9.28 -5.33 -6.23
C GLN A 277 -10.73 -5.70 -5.93
N PHE A 278 -10.93 -6.94 -5.49
CA PHE A 278 -12.23 -7.41 -5.05
C PHE A 278 -12.10 -7.92 -3.62
N TRP A 279 -13.19 -7.77 -2.87
CA TRP A 279 -13.31 -8.33 -1.54
C TRP A 279 -14.22 -9.55 -1.57
N SER A 280 -13.82 -10.60 -0.88
CA SER A 280 -14.66 -11.75 -0.60
C SER A 280 -14.28 -12.38 0.74
N PRO A 281 -15.18 -13.12 1.40
CA PRO A 281 -14.84 -13.85 2.62
C PRO A 281 -13.64 -14.80 2.43
N GLN A 282 -13.52 -15.40 1.24
CA GLN A 282 -12.42 -16.31 0.91
C GLN A 282 -11.08 -15.60 0.80
N THR A 283 -11.07 -14.39 0.22
CA THR A 283 -9.83 -13.60 0.09
C THR A 283 -9.42 -12.95 1.40
N ALA A 284 -10.38 -12.51 2.23
CA ALA A 284 -10.11 -12.05 3.59
C ALA A 284 -9.52 -13.18 4.44
N TRP A 285 -10.17 -14.35 4.45
CA TRP A 285 -9.69 -15.54 5.16
C TRP A 285 -8.26 -15.92 4.79
N GLY A 286 -7.94 -15.92 3.49
CA GLY A 286 -6.58 -16.17 3.01
C GLY A 286 -5.56 -15.22 3.61
N LYS A 287 -5.84 -13.90 3.54
CA LYS A 287 -4.96 -12.85 4.06
C LYS A 287 -4.77 -12.92 5.58
N ASP A 288 -5.84 -13.22 6.31
CA ASP A 288 -5.82 -13.24 7.79
C ASP A 288 -4.99 -14.42 8.34
N HIS A 289 -4.94 -15.54 7.60
CA HIS A 289 -4.29 -16.78 8.06
C HIS A 289 -2.95 -17.06 7.39
N GLU A 290 -2.56 -16.33 6.34
CA GLU A 290 -1.30 -16.55 5.61
C GLU A 290 -0.08 -16.52 6.54
N GLU A 291 0.00 -15.53 7.44
CA GLU A 291 1.12 -15.40 8.38
C GLU A 291 1.13 -16.52 9.44
N ILE A 292 -0.05 -17.00 9.84
CA ILE A 292 -0.18 -18.14 10.77
C ILE A 292 0.36 -19.41 10.10
N ALA A 293 -0.05 -19.66 8.86
CA ALA A 293 0.40 -20.80 8.07
C ALA A 293 1.91 -20.71 7.77
N ARG A 294 2.44 -19.51 7.46
CA ARG A 294 3.88 -19.28 7.25
C ARG A 294 4.69 -19.63 8.48
N LYS A 295 4.27 -19.18 9.67
CA LYS A 295 4.92 -19.49 10.95
C LYS A 295 4.88 -20.99 11.24
N ALA A 296 3.74 -21.64 11.08
CA ALA A 296 3.60 -23.08 11.28
C ALA A 296 4.53 -23.88 10.35
N TYR A 297 4.57 -23.53 9.06
CA TYR A 297 5.48 -24.11 8.09
C TYR A 297 6.95 -23.87 8.44
N ALA A 298 7.33 -22.65 8.81
CA ALA A 298 8.70 -22.31 9.14
C ALA A 298 9.20 -23.07 10.38
N SER A 299 8.39 -23.16 11.43
CA SER A 299 8.73 -23.92 12.64
C SER A 299 8.87 -25.42 12.37
N ALA A 300 7.93 -26.02 11.62
CA ALA A 300 8.01 -27.43 11.27
C ALA A 300 9.23 -27.71 10.38
N SER A 301 9.48 -26.86 9.39
CA SER A 301 10.61 -27.00 8.46
C SER A 301 11.95 -26.85 9.17
N ALA A 302 12.10 -25.92 10.11
CA ALA A 302 13.32 -25.75 10.89
C ALA A 302 13.70 -26.98 11.73
N SER A 303 12.73 -27.80 12.14
CA SER A 303 12.99 -29.04 12.88
C SER A 303 13.52 -30.18 12.00
N ILE A 304 13.25 -30.13 10.69
CA ILE A 304 13.58 -31.20 9.73
C ILE A 304 14.72 -30.76 8.81
N HIS A 305 14.89 -29.46 8.54
CA HIS A 305 15.83 -28.93 7.56
C HIS A 305 17.00 -28.19 8.23
N LEU A 306 18.20 -28.39 7.67
CA LEU A 306 19.44 -27.81 8.21
C LEU A 306 19.60 -26.35 7.75
N ASN A 307 19.83 -25.46 8.71
CA ASN A 307 19.96 -24.01 8.50
C ASN A 307 18.80 -23.42 7.69
N PHE A 308 17.59 -23.88 7.98
CA PHE A 308 16.40 -23.48 7.24
C PHE A 308 16.11 -21.98 7.40
N LYS A 309 15.82 -21.31 6.29
CA LYS A 309 15.36 -19.92 6.24
C LYS A 309 14.11 -19.81 5.40
N CYS A 310 13.21 -18.93 5.82
CA CYS A 310 11.99 -18.60 5.10
C CYS A 310 11.80 -17.07 5.13
N ASP A 311 12.25 -16.41 4.06
CA ASP A 311 12.21 -14.95 3.94
C ASP A 311 10.96 -14.52 3.16
N VAL A 312 10.41 -13.35 3.48
CA VAL A 312 9.35 -12.72 2.68
C VAL A 312 9.88 -12.30 1.32
N SER A 313 9.03 -12.34 0.30
CA SER A 313 9.39 -12.00 -1.08
C SER A 313 8.56 -10.84 -1.60
N GLY A 314 9.19 -9.94 -2.34
CA GLY A 314 8.52 -8.93 -3.15
C GLY A 314 8.22 -9.38 -4.57
N LEU A 315 8.02 -8.41 -5.45
CA LEU A 315 7.77 -8.65 -6.86
C LEU A 315 9.07 -9.02 -7.60
N GLN A 316 9.15 -10.26 -8.06
CA GLN A 316 10.19 -10.80 -8.90
C GLN A 316 9.82 -10.55 -10.37
N ILE A 317 10.48 -9.60 -11.01
CA ILE A 317 10.31 -9.31 -12.44
C ILE A 317 11.34 -10.11 -13.24
N SER A 318 10.91 -10.76 -14.33
CA SER A 318 11.84 -11.45 -15.22
C SER A 318 12.76 -10.45 -15.94
N GLN A 319 14.06 -10.68 -15.88
CA GLN A 319 15.03 -9.88 -16.64
C GLN A 319 14.95 -10.20 -18.14
N GLU A 320 14.75 -11.47 -18.48
CA GLU A 320 14.70 -11.97 -19.86
C GLU A 320 13.37 -11.61 -20.55
N GLN A 321 12.29 -11.53 -19.78
CA GLN A 321 10.94 -11.26 -20.29
C GLN A 321 10.22 -10.26 -19.36
N PRO A 322 10.54 -8.94 -19.42
CA PRO A 322 10.12 -7.95 -18.40
C PRO A 322 8.60 -7.79 -18.21
N PHE A 323 7.81 -8.33 -19.12
CA PHE A 323 6.35 -8.43 -19.03
C PHE A 323 5.86 -9.55 -18.09
N LEU A 324 6.73 -10.44 -17.62
CA LEU A 324 6.41 -11.49 -16.64
C LEU A 324 6.87 -11.07 -15.24
N ALA A 325 6.02 -11.32 -14.24
CA ALA A 325 6.37 -11.14 -12.85
C ALA A 325 5.72 -12.18 -11.92
N ALA A 326 6.31 -12.36 -10.75
CA ALA A 326 5.76 -13.24 -9.71
C ALA A 326 6.00 -12.64 -8.33
N THR A 327 5.13 -12.98 -7.39
CA THR A 327 5.35 -12.71 -5.97
C THR A 327 5.07 -14.02 -5.26
N PRO A 328 6.10 -14.78 -4.87
CA PRO A 328 5.94 -15.90 -3.96
C PRO A 328 5.54 -15.43 -2.56
N ASP A 329 4.90 -16.30 -1.78
CA ASP A 329 4.57 -16.01 -0.37
C ASP A 329 5.82 -16.09 0.54
N GLY A 330 6.89 -16.71 0.03
CA GLY A 330 8.21 -16.66 0.64
C GLY A 330 9.30 -17.26 -0.25
N LEU A 331 10.55 -17.02 0.12
CA LEU A 331 11.73 -17.67 -0.43
C LEU A 331 12.31 -18.58 0.66
N VAL A 332 12.53 -19.84 0.32
CA VAL A 332 13.04 -20.83 1.27
C VAL A 332 14.45 -21.24 0.91
N SER A 333 15.30 -21.42 1.92
CA SER A 333 16.67 -21.88 1.75
C SER A 333 16.99 -22.94 2.80
N CYS A 334 17.67 -24.00 2.37
CA CYS A 334 18.05 -25.13 3.20
C CYS A 334 19.38 -25.69 2.69
N THR A 335 20.33 -25.98 3.58
CA THR A 335 21.64 -26.52 3.19
C THR A 335 21.51 -27.86 2.45
N ARG A 336 20.48 -28.66 2.75
CA ARG A 336 20.28 -29.98 2.13
C ARG A 336 19.40 -29.96 0.89
N CYS A 337 18.34 -29.15 0.90
CA CYS A 337 17.35 -29.12 -0.18
C CYS A 337 17.66 -28.05 -1.24
N GLY A 338 18.58 -27.14 -0.97
CA GLY A 338 18.81 -25.94 -1.77
C GLY A 338 17.67 -24.94 -1.62
N ASP A 339 17.64 -23.97 -2.53
CA ASP A 339 16.67 -22.88 -2.50
C ASP A 339 15.39 -23.22 -3.26
N GLY A 340 14.27 -22.81 -2.69
CA GLY A 340 12.93 -22.97 -3.24
C GLY A 340 12.09 -21.70 -3.09
N VAL A 341 10.85 -21.78 -3.58
CA VAL A 341 9.81 -20.79 -3.31
C VAL A 341 8.73 -21.40 -2.40
N LEU A 342 8.01 -20.55 -1.69
CA LEU A 342 6.89 -20.93 -0.84
C LEU A 342 5.60 -20.33 -1.40
N GLU A 343 4.56 -21.14 -1.47
CA GLU A 343 3.19 -20.73 -1.79
C GLU A 343 2.24 -21.26 -0.71
N ILE A 344 1.46 -20.39 -0.09
CA ILE A 344 0.58 -20.67 1.03
C ILE A 344 -0.86 -20.53 0.56
N LYS A 345 -1.66 -21.58 0.78
CA LYS A 345 -3.09 -21.60 0.51
C LYS A 345 -3.86 -21.92 1.78
N CYS A 346 -4.67 -20.96 2.21
CA CYS A 346 -5.65 -21.14 3.28
C CYS A 346 -7.05 -21.21 2.65
N PRO A 347 -7.51 -22.39 2.19
CA PRO A 347 -8.81 -22.52 1.55
C PRO A 347 -9.94 -22.26 2.56
N TYR A 348 -10.86 -21.37 2.20
CA TYR A 348 -12.04 -21.07 3.01
C TYR A 348 -13.06 -22.21 3.02
N ASN A 349 -13.24 -22.86 1.88
CA ASN A 349 -14.08 -24.05 1.77
C ASN A 349 -13.30 -25.24 2.33
N GLY A 350 -13.85 -25.93 3.33
CA GLY A 350 -13.16 -27.03 4.03
C GLY A 350 -12.20 -26.57 5.14
N ARG A 351 -12.21 -25.28 5.51
CA ARG A 351 -11.35 -24.71 6.57
C ARG A 351 -11.51 -25.37 7.94
N ASP A 352 -12.69 -25.94 8.22
CA ASP A 352 -13.03 -26.55 9.52
C ASP A 352 -12.71 -28.06 9.57
N GLY A 353 -12.29 -28.64 8.44
CA GLY A 353 -11.90 -30.05 8.30
C GLY A 353 -10.39 -30.23 8.15
N THR A 354 -9.96 -31.48 8.01
CA THR A 354 -8.54 -31.80 7.74
C THR A 354 -8.19 -31.52 6.28
N VAL A 355 -6.91 -31.30 5.99
CA VAL A 355 -6.44 -31.15 4.60
C VAL A 355 -6.72 -32.43 3.79
N ARG A 356 -6.72 -33.61 4.42
CA ARG A 356 -7.07 -34.87 3.76
C ARG A 356 -8.54 -34.93 3.35
N GLU A 357 -9.45 -34.45 4.19
CA GLU A 357 -10.88 -34.30 3.85
C GLU A 357 -11.06 -33.26 2.74
N LEU A 358 -10.33 -32.15 2.80
CA LEU A 358 -10.36 -31.15 1.72
C LEU A 358 -10.01 -31.76 0.36
N ALA A 359 -9.07 -32.70 0.30
CA ALA A 359 -8.64 -33.36 -0.94
C ALA A 359 -9.71 -34.24 -1.59
N THR A 360 -10.79 -34.61 -0.89
CA THR A 360 -11.90 -35.37 -1.47
C THR A 360 -12.91 -34.48 -2.17
N SER A 361 -12.85 -33.15 -1.98
CA SER A 361 -13.75 -32.20 -2.62
C SER A 361 -13.41 -32.00 -4.11
N PRO A 362 -14.40 -32.04 -5.03
CA PRO A 362 -14.16 -31.81 -6.46
C PRO A 362 -13.55 -30.43 -6.78
N SER A 363 -13.85 -29.42 -5.95
CA SER A 363 -13.32 -28.06 -6.10
C SER A 363 -11.96 -27.85 -5.43
N SER A 364 -11.37 -28.90 -4.86
CA SER A 364 -10.08 -28.81 -4.18
C SER A 364 -8.94 -28.58 -5.16
N CYS A 365 -7.93 -27.86 -4.70
CA CYS A 365 -6.68 -27.68 -5.43
C CYS A 365 -5.75 -28.90 -5.28
N ILE A 366 -6.01 -29.79 -4.33
CA ILE A 366 -5.22 -30.98 -4.04
C ILE A 366 -6.04 -32.24 -4.24
N ILE A 367 -5.37 -33.35 -4.53
CA ILE A 367 -5.96 -34.67 -4.73
C ILE A 367 -5.19 -35.72 -3.94
N LEU A 368 -5.90 -36.77 -3.54
CA LEU A 368 -5.30 -37.97 -2.98
C LEU A 368 -5.06 -38.98 -4.10
N GLN A 369 -3.79 -39.20 -4.47
CA GLN A 369 -3.40 -40.14 -5.52
C GLN A 369 -2.49 -41.21 -4.92
N ARG A 370 -2.92 -42.48 -5.00
CA ARG A 370 -2.17 -43.64 -4.44
C ARG A 370 -1.79 -43.48 -2.95
N GLY A 371 -2.66 -42.83 -2.18
CA GLY A 371 -2.46 -42.59 -0.74
C GLY A 371 -1.69 -41.30 -0.40
N GLU A 372 -1.11 -40.62 -1.39
CA GLU A 372 -0.34 -39.38 -1.22
C GLU A 372 -1.13 -38.15 -1.68
N LEU A 373 -0.99 -37.04 -0.94
CA LEU A 373 -1.56 -35.76 -1.34
C LEU A 373 -0.68 -35.10 -2.40
N ARG A 374 -1.28 -34.58 -3.46
CA ARG A 374 -0.59 -33.87 -4.54
C ARG A 374 -1.38 -32.66 -5.01
N LEU A 375 -0.67 -31.64 -5.48
CA LEU A 375 -1.30 -30.51 -6.15
C LEU A 375 -1.81 -30.95 -7.51
N ARG A 376 -3.05 -30.58 -7.84
CA ARG A 376 -3.64 -30.86 -9.15
C ARG A 376 -2.90 -30.12 -10.26
N THR A 377 -2.38 -30.86 -11.23
CA THR A 377 -1.62 -30.28 -12.36
C THR A 377 -2.47 -29.44 -13.30
N ASP A 378 -3.78 -29.71 -13.36
CA ASP A 378 -4.75 -28.92 -14.12
C ASP A 378 -5.23 -27.67 -13.37
N HIS A 379 -4.88 -27.49 -12.09
CA HIS A 379 -5.36 -26.38 -11.26
C HIS A 379 -4.57 -25.07 -11.48
N ALA A 380 -5.20 -23.92 -11.24
CA ALA A 380 -4.56 -22.60 -11.44
C ALA A 380 -3.27 -22.42 -10.62
N TYR A 381 -3.26 -22.94 -9.39
CA TYR A 381 -2.09 -22.88 -8.52
C TYR A 381 -0.89 -23.66 -9.09
N TYR A 382 -1.09 -24.71 -9.89
CA TYR A 382 0.02 -25.42 -10.52
C TYR A 382 0.75 -24.51 -11.52
N TYR A 383 0.01 -23.82 -12.39
CA TYR A 383 0.60 -22.82 -13.30
C TYR A 383 1.27 -21.67 -12.55
N GLN A 384 0.66 -21.22 -11.45
CA GLN A 384 1.21 -20.17 -10.61
C GLN A 384 2.59 -20.55 -10.04
N VAL A 385 2.72 -21.72 -9.42
CA VAL A 385 3.99 -22.14 -8.82
C VAL A 385 5.05 -22.47 -9.87
N GLN A 386 4.65 -22.99 -11.03
CA GLN A 386 5.56 -23.19 -12.17
C GLN A 386 6.14 -21.87 -12.67
N LEU A 387 5.32 -20.82 -12.79
CA LEU A 387 5.81 -19.50 -13.19
C LEU A 387 6.68 -18.87 -12.10
N GLN A 388 6.30 -18.98 -10.82
CA GLN A 388 7.14 -18.51 -9.71
C GLN A 388 8.52 -19.17 -9.72
N MET A 389 8.61 -20.50 -9.88
CA MET A 389 9.88 -21.21 -9.96
C MET A 389 10.72 -20.78 -11.17
N LEU A 390 10.08 -20.57 -12.33
CA LEU A 390 10.75 -20.04 -13.52
C LEU A 390 11.39 -18.67 -13.24
N LEU A 391 10.60 -17.72 -12.72
CA LEU A 391 11.05 -16.33 -12.53
C LEU A 391 12.03 -16.17 -11.38
N CYS A 392 11.85 -16.93 -10.29
CA CYS A 392 12.76 -16.90 -9.14
C CYS A 392 14.02 -17.75 -9.36
N LYS A 393 14.13 -18.42 -10.51
CA LYS A 393 15.23 -19.35 -10.86
C LYS A 393 15.42 -20.43 -9.79
N LYS A 394 14.31 -20.98 -9.27
CA LYS A 394 14.30 -22.06 -8.26
C LYS A 394 13.81 -23.37 -8.86
N ASN A 395 14.15 -24.48 -8.22
CA ASN A 395 13.85 -25.83 -8.74
C ASN A 395 12.61 -26.46 -8.12
N TYR A 396 12.16 -25.96 -6.97
CA TYR A 396 10.96 -26.44 -6.30
C TYR A 396 10.18 -25.30 -5.66
N CYS A 397 8.89 -25.58 -5.46
CA CYS A 397 7.96 -24.80 -4.67
C CYS A 397 7.41 -25.70 -3.56
N ASP A 398 7.49 -25.26 -2.32
CA ASP A 398 6.74 -25.86 -1.22
C ASP A 398 5.36 -25.19 -1.18
N VAL A 399 4.33 -25.96 -1.51
CA VAL A 399 2.94 -25.52 -1.45
C VAL A 399 2.35 -25.93 -0.11
N VAL A 400 2.13 -24.97 0.77
CA VAL A 400 1.51 -25.17 2.06
C VAL A 400 0.00 -25.03 1.91
N VAL A 401 -0.73 -26.09 2.26
CA VAL A 401 -2.20 -26.02 2.38
C VAL A 401 -2.55 -26.11 3.85
N TRP A 402 -3.20 -25.06 4.36
CA TRP A 402 -3.47 -24.88 5.79
C TRP A 402 -4.98 -24.80 6.06
N THR A 403 -5.46 -25.55 7.05
CA THR A 403 -6.81 -25.44 7.60
C THR A 403 -6.74 -25.18 9.11
N THR A 404 -7.89 -25.01 9.77
CA THR A 404 -7.95 -24.85 11.23
C THR A 404 -7.56 -26.12 12.00
N LYS A 405 -7.50 -27.28 11.33
CA LYS A 405 -7.21 -28.59 11.95
C LYS A 405 -5.75 -28.99 11.79
N ASP A 406 -5.21 -28.84 10.59
CA ASP A 406 -3.86 -29.25 10.23
C ASP A 406 -3.33 -28.47 9.02
N PHE A 407 -2.08 -28.71 8.66
CA PHE A 407 -1.51 -28.25 7.42
C PHE A 407 -0.62 -29.32 6.80
N VAL A 408 -0.43 -29.24 5.49
CA VAL A 408 0.50 -30.11 4.75
C VAL A 408 1.40 -29.28 3.85
N THR A 409 2.61 -29.77 3.64
CA THR A 409 3.56 -29.22 2.66
C THR A 409 3.65 -30.15 1.48
N LEU A 410 3.32 -29.65 0.29
CA LEU A 410 3.40 -30.37 -0.98
C LEU A 410 4.56 -29.80 -1.79
N ARG A 411 5.64 -30.57 -1.94
CA ARG A 411 6.76 -30.14 -2.78
C ARG A 411 6.45 -30.39 -4.26
N VAL A 412 6.42 -29.31 -5.03
CA VAL A 412 6.22 -29.31 -6.48
C VAL A 412 7.53 -28.94 -7.16
N TYR A 413 7.96 -29.73 -8.14
CA TYR A 413 9.18 -29.46 -8.90
C TYR A 413 8.89 -28.68 -10.18
N LYS A 414 9.87 -27.90 -10.63
CA LYS A 414 9.80 -27.16 -11.88
C LYS A 414 9.72 -28.12 -13.06
N GLU A 415 8.71 -27.95 -13.91
CA GLU A 415 8.51 -28.70 -15.15
C GLU A 415 8.95 -27.83 -16.35
N PRO A 416 10.17 -28.02 -16.90
CA PRO A 416 10.76 -27.08 -17.84
C PRO A 416 9.94 -26.87 -19.12
N ASN A 417 9.36 -27.93 -19.67
CA ASN A 417 8.55 -27.87 -20.89
C ASN A 417 7.25 -27.11 -20.67
N MET A 418 6.64 -27.28 -19.50
CA MET A 418 5.46 -26.51 -19.12
C MET A 418 5.83 -25.03 -18.93
N CYS A 419 6.92 -24.74 -18.23
CA CYS A 419 7.38 -23.36 -18.04
C CYS A 419 7.65 -22.66 -19.37
N LYS A 420 8.29 -23.35 -20.32
CA LYS A 420 8.55 -22.84 -21.67
C LYS A 420 7.26 -22.54 -22.42
N SER A 421 6.37 -23.52 -22.55
CA SER A 421 5.10 -23.34 -23.28
C SER A 421 4.20 -22.27 -22.63
N MET A 422 4.20 -22.19 -21.30
CA MET A 422 3.49 -21.14 -20.57
C MET A 422 4.07 -19.76 -20.84
N ALA A 423 5.40 -19.59 -20.80
CA ALA A 423 6.06 -18.32 -21.08
C ALA A 423 5.83 -17.86 -22.53
N GLU A 424 5.96 -18.77 -23.50
CA GLU A 424 5.65 -18.49 -24.92
C GLU A 424 4.19 -18.04 -25.10
N ARG A 425 3.25 -18.74 -24.44
CA ARG A 425 1.83 -18.37 -24.51
C ARG A 425 1.54 -17.02 -23.86
N CYS A 426 2.21 -16.71 -22.76
CA CYS A 426 2.13 -15.41 -22.09
C CYS A 426 2.72 -14.29 -22.97
N GLN A 427 3.81 -14.55 -23.68
CA GLN A 427 4.40 -13.59 -24.62
C GLN A 427 3.41 -13.20 -25.71
N VAL A 428 2.77 -14.19 -26.36
CA VAL A 428 1.77 -13.89 -27.40
C VAL A 428 0.59 -13.10 -26.84
N TYR A 429 0.13 -13.40 -25.62
CA TYR A 429 -0.93 -12.63 -24.97
C TYR A 429 -0.47 -11.20 -24.64
N PHE A 430 0.76 -11.04 -24.16
CA PHE A 430 1.31 -9.72 -23.87
C PHE A 430 1.37 -8.86 -25.14
N GLU A 431 1.97 -9.39 -26.21
CA GLU A 431 2.15 -8.67 -27.47
C GLU A 431 0.82 -8.30 -28.15
N ARG A 432 -0.17 -9.21 -28.14
CA ARG A 432 -1.41 -9.05 -28.90
C ARG A 432 -2.58 -8.50 -28.10
N VAL A 433 -2.51 -8.53 -26.77
CA VAL A 433 -3.62 -8.12 -25.90
C VAL A 433 -3.20 -7.03 -24.93
N VAL A 434 -2.15 -7.27 -24.16
CA VAL A 434 -1.72 -6.34 -23.10
C VAL A 434 -1.09 -5.07 -23.68
N LEU A 435 -0.17 -5.16 -24.64
CA LEU A 435 0.46 -3.99 -25.25
C LEU A 435 -0.54 -3.06 -25.96
N PRO A 436 -1.47 -3.55 -26.80
CA PRO A 436 -2.52 -2.70 -27.36
C PRO A 436 -3.35 -1.97 -26.29
N GLU A 437 -3.62 -2.64 -25.16
CA GLU A 437 -4.33 -2.02 -24.04
C GLU A 437 -3.47 -0.95 -23.35
N LEU A 438 -2.22 -1.26 -23.02
CA LEU A 438 -1.33 -0.31 -22.34
C LEU A 438 -1.03 0.92 -23.19
N CYS A 439 -0.82 0.74 -24.49
CA CYS A 439 -0.48 1.84 -25.38
C CYS A 439 -1.70 2.70 -25.74
N PHE A 440 -2.89 2.11 -25.92
CA PHE A 440 -4.02 2.82 -26.55
C PHE A 440 -5.40 2.52 -25.94
N ASN A 441 -5.49 1.81 -24.83
CA ASN A 441 -6.75 1.31 -24.26
C ASN A 441 -7.62 0.57 -25.31
N TYR A 442 -6.96 -0.16 -26.22
CA TYR A 442 -7.59 -0.68 -27.43
C TYR A 442 -8.81 -1.55 -27.15
N TRP A 443 -8.70 -2.49 -26.21
CA TRP A 443 -9.76 -3.47 -25.96
C TRP A 443 -10.89 -2.89 -25.12
N THR A 444 -10.57 -2.02 -24.16
CA THR A 444 -11.59 -1.34 -23.36
C THR A 444 -12.38 -0.33 -24.20
N ASN A 445 -11.73 0.40 -25.10
CA ASN A 445 -12.41 1.28 -26.06
C ASN A 445 -13.22 0.48 -27.07
N LYS A 446 -12.66 -0.59 -27.65
CA LYS A 446 -13.39 -1.44 -28.59
C LYS A 446 -14.67 -2.03 -27.99
N ALA A 447 -14.59 -2.55 -26.76
CA ALA A 447 -15.77 -3.05 -26.06
C ALA A 447 -16.84 -1.95 -25.81
N SER A 448 -16.42 -0.68 -25.66
CA SER A 448 -17.38 0.42 -25.53
C SER A 448 -18.05 0.80 -26.85
N VAL A 449 -17.33 0.70 -27.98
CA VAL A 449 -17.87 0.92 -29.33
C VAL A 449 -18.83 -0.22 -29.69
N ASP A 450 -18.41 -1.48 -29.52
CA ASP A 450 -19.26 -2.65 -29.78
C ASP A 450 -20.55 -2.59 -28.95
N ALA A 451 -20.46 -2.22 -27.66
CA ALA A 451 -21.64 -2.04 -26.81
C ALA A 451 -22.54 -0.87 -27.25
N SER A 452 -21.98 0.18 -27.86
CA SER A 452 -22.76 1.31 -28.40
C SER A 452 -23.36 1.04 -29.77
N GLU A 453 -22.72 0.18 -30.59
CA GLU A 453 -23.22 -0.24 -31.91
C GLU A 453 -24.33 -1.30 -31.77
N GLU A 454 -24.21 -2.21 -30.79
CA GLU A 454 -25.31 -3.12 -30.39
C GLU A 454 -26.54 -2.33 -29.88
N GLU A 455 -26.38 -1.15 -29.28
CA GLU A 455 -27.51 -0.27 -28.91
C GLU A 455 -28.16 0.46 -30.12
N VAL A 456 -27.53 0.47 -31.31
CA VAL A 456 -28.04 1.18 -32.51
C VAL A 456 -28.67 0.23 -33.54
N GLN A 457 -28.48 -1.08 -33.42
CA GLN A 457 -29.17 -2.09 -34.23
C GLN A 457 -30.12 -2.93 -33.38
N ASP A 458 -31.28 -2.37 -33.01
CA ASP A 458 -32.38 -3.22 -32.57
C ASP A 458 -33.74 -2.76 -33.09
N THR A 459 -34.07 -3.26 -34.28
CA THR A 459 -35.45 -3.55 -34.67
C THR A 459 -35.78 -5.01 -34.35
N ALA A 460 -35.83 -5.41 -33.07
CA ALA A 460 -36.56 -6.60 -32.60
C ALA A 460 -36.76 -6.67 -31.06
N THR A 461 -38.01 -6.41 -30.62
CA THR A 461 -38.67 -6.99 -29.43
C THR A 461 -38.09 -6.70 -28.02
N SER A 462 -38.27 -5.46 -27.58
CA SER A 462 -38.76 -4.91 -26.27
C SER A 462 -38.88 -5.75 -24.95
N SER A 463 -38.64 -7.06 -24.84
CA SER A 463 -39.00 -7.82 -23.64
C SER A 463 -37.86 -8.21 -22.67
N ASP A 464 -36.59 -8.08 -23.05
CA ASP A 464 -35.46 -8.60 -22.24
C ASP A 464 -34.53 -7.52 -21.66
N LEU A 465 -34.82 -6.23 -21.87
CA LEU A 465 -34.04 -5.13 -21.26
C LEU A 465 -34.30 -5.08 -19.73
N LEU A 466 -33.25 -5.32 -18.94
CA LEU A 466 -33.33 -5.31 -17.47
C LEU A 466 -33.27 -3.89 -16.91
N TYR A 467 -34.31 -3.51 -16.17
CA TYR A 467 -34.45 -2.20 -15.53
C TYR A 467 -34.54 -2.33 -14.00
N CYS A 468 -34.58 -1.18 -13.33
CA CYS A 468 -34.80 -1.06 -11.89
C CYS A 468 -33.68 -1.69 -11.02
N MET A 469 -33.66 -1.31 -9.75
CA MET A 469 -32.73 -1.90 -8.76
C MET A 469 -33.02 -3.37 -8.42
N CYS A 470 -34.12 -3.92 -8.91
CA CYS A 470 -34.46 -5.34 -8.79
C CYS A 470 -33.96 -6.18 -9.97
N HIS A 471 -33.34 -5.56 -10.99
CA HIS A 471 -32.81 -6.23 -12.19
C HIS A 471 -33.85 -7.09 -12.92
N LYS A 472 -35.08 -6.57 -13.05
CA LYS A 472 -36.17 -7.24 -13.78
C LYS A 472 -36.55 -6.44 -15.02
N PRO A 473 -37.07 -7.10 -16.08
CA PRO A 473 -37.52 -6.40 -17.27
C PRO A 473 -38.68 -5.44 -17.00
N GLU A 474 -39.04 -4.68 -18.04
CA GLU A 474 -40.19 -3.77 -17.97
C GLU A 474 -41.44 -4.55 -17.58
N SER A 475 -42.07 -4.14 -16.48
CA SER A 475 -43.27 -4.79 -15.96
C SER A 475 -44.08 -3.83 -15.10
N GLY A 476 -45.40 -3.81 -15.27
CA GLY A 476 -46.28 -2.94 -14.50
C GLY A 476 -45.99 -1.43 -14.67
N LYS A 477 -46.28 -0.63 -13.65
CA LYS A 477 -46.04 0.83 -13.68
C LYS A 477 -44.59 1.13 -13.35
N MET A 478 -43.91 1.86 -14.24
CA MET A 478 -42.53 2.29 -14.04
C MET A 478 -42.36 3.81 -14.12
N ILE A 479 -41.35 4.33 -13.44
CA ILE A 479 -40.98 5.75 -13.43
C ILE A 479 -39.52 5.92 -13.84
N ARG A 480 -39.25 6.95 -14.66
CA ARG A 480 -37.90 7.32 -15.07
C ARG A 480 -37.27 8.30 -14.07
N CYS A 481 -36.00 8.07 -13.74
CA CYS A 481 -35.16 9.01 -13.00
C CYS A 481 -34.63 10.10 -13.93
N ASP A 482 -34.79 11.37 -13.55
CA ASP A 482 -34.37 12.54 -14.33
C ASP A 482 -32.88 12.90 -14.17
N SER A 483 -32.09 12.06 -13.50
CA SER A 483 -30.63 12.26 -13.41
C SER A 483 -29.97 11.72 -14.69
N GLY A 484 -29.24 12.58 -15.41
CA GLY A 484 -28.58 12.22 -16.68
C GLY A 484 -27.55 11.09 -16.56
N SER A 485 -26.99 10.88 -15.36
CA SER A 485 -26.04 9.81 -15.04
C SER A 485 -26.65 8.64 -14.25
N CYS A 486 -27.98 8.48 -14.25
CA CYS A 486 -28.63 7.41 -13.49
C CYS A 486 -28.36 6.02 -14.10
N LYS A 487 -27.72 5.14 -13.33
CA LYS A 487 -27.37 3.77 -13.73
C LYS A 487 -28.54 2.94 -14.26
N PHE A 488 -29.71 3.03 -13.62
CA PHE A 488 -30.85 2.14 -13.93
C PHE A 488 -31.92 2.77 -14.82
N LYS A 489 -31.91 4.10 -14.98
CA LYS A 489 -32.87 4.94 -15.72
C LYS A 489 -34.35 4.79 -15.32
N TRP A 490 -34.92 3.58 -15.30
CA TRP A 490 -36.32 3.26 -15.00
C TRP A 490 -36.45 2.39 -13.74
N PHE A 491 -37.53 2.60 -12.97
CA PHE A 491 -37.80 1.90 -11.71
C PHE A 491 -39.27 1.50 -11.61
N HIS A 492 -39.55 0.29 -11.14
CA HIS A 492 -40.92 -0.16 -10.84
C HIS A 492 -41.48 0.62 -9.65
N PHE A 493 -42.75 1.02 -9.74
CA PHE A 493 -43.46 1.76 -8.70
C PHE A 493 -43.35 1.09 -7.34
N GLU A 494 -43.55 -0.23 -7.28
CA GLU A 494 -43.42 -1.03 -6.06
C GLU A 494 -42.00 -0.98 -5.47
N CYS A 495 -40.97 -1.10 -6.33
CA CYS A 495 -39.57 -1.07 -5.90
C CYS A 495 -39.13 0.29 -5.34
N VAL A 496 -39.81 1.38 -5.72
CA VAL A 496 -39.54 2.73 -5.19
C VAL A 496 -40.67 3.28 -4.33
N ASN A 497 -41.58 2.39 -3.90
CA ASN A 497 -42.69 2.68 -2.98
C ASN A 497 -43.61 3.82 -3.45
N LEU A 498 -43.89 3.87 -4.75
CA LEU A 498 -44.82 4.81 -5.38
C LEU A 498 -46.16 4.12 -5.67
N GLN A 499 -47.25 4.71 -5.18
CA GLN A 499 -48.62 4.25 -5.51
C GLN A 499 -49.19 4.99 -6.74
N ARG A 500 -48.67 6.19 -7.03
CA ARG A 500 -49.06 7.04 -8.16
C ARG A 500 -47.87 7.84 -8.66
N ALA A 501 -47.92 8.27 -9.92
CA ALA A 501 -46.90 9.14 -10.48
C ALA A 501 -46.77 10.43 -9.64
N PRO A 502 -45.54 10.86 -9.28
CA PRO A 502 -45.30 12.10 -8.55
C PRO A 502 -45.85 13.31 -9.31
N ARG A 503 -46.44 14.27 -8.61
CA ARG A 503 -46.93 15.53 -9.20
C ARG A 503 -45.81 16.52 -9.55
N ALA A 504 -44.60 16.27 -9.07
CA ALA A 504 -43.43 17.12 -9.35
C ALA A 504 -42.97 16.93 -10.81
N LYS A 505 -42.53 18.02 -11.46
CA LYS A 505 -42.01 17.99 -12.84
C LYS A 505 -40.77 17.11 -13.02
N LYS A 506 -40.02 16.83 -11.94
CA LYS A 506 -38.84 15.97 -11.95
C LYS A 506 -38.88 14.99 -10.79
N TRP A 507 -38.45 13.75 -11.04
CA TRP A 507 -38.32 12.71 -10.05
C TRP A 507 -36.94 12.05 -10.11
N TYR A 508 -36.38 11.80 -8.92
CA TYR A 508 -35.07 11.19 -8.75
C TYR A 508 -35.17 9.96 -7.84
N CYS A 509 -34.44 8.90 -8.18
CA CYS A 509 -34.35 7.70 -7.35
C CYS A 509 -33.58 7.98 -6.04
N VAL A 510 -33.64 7.05 -5.08
CA VAL A 510 -33.03 7.22 -3.75
C VAL A 510 -31.52 7.51 -3.83
N GLU A 511 -30.81 6.84 -4.73
CA GLU A 511 -29.36 7.05 -4.92
C GLU A 511 -29.07 8.43 -5.51
N CYS A 512 -29.78 8.83 -6.57
CA CYS A 512 -29.60 10.14 -7.18
C CYS A 512 -30.01 11.29 -6.24
N LYS A 513 -31.02 11.11 -5.39
CA LYS A 513 -31.38 12.09 -4.36
C LYS A 513 -30.28 12.29 -3.31
N LYS A 514 -29.61 11.20 -2.88
CA LYS A 514 -28.48 11.29 -1.94
C LYS A 514 -27.30 12.05 -2.53
N LEU A 515 -27.08 11.97 -3.84
CA LEU A 515 -26.03 12.69 -4.54
C LEU A 515 -26.37 14.17 -4.73
N LEU A 516 -27.65 14.50 -4.99
CA LEU A 516 -28.11 15.88 -5.12
C LEU A 516 -28.09 16.67 -3.80
N ASN A 517 -28.30 15.99 -2.66
CA ASN A 517 -28.28 16.63 -1.33
C ASN A 517 -26.88 16.75 -0.71
N LYS A 518 -25.82 16.39 -1.44
CA LYS A 518 -24.41 16.55 -1.02
C LYS A 518 -23.72 17.74 -1.70
N VAL A 519 -24.49 18.59 -2.38
CA VAL A 519 -24.03 19.82 -3.04
C VAL A 519 -24.47 21.03 -2.23
#